data_AF-A0A6S6SA52-F1
#
_entry.id   AF-A0A6S6SA52-F1
#
_cell.length_a   1.000
_cell.length_b   1.000
_cell.length_c   1.000
_cell.angle_alpha   90.00
_cell.angle_beta   90.00
_cell.angle_gamma   90.00
#
_symmetry.space_group_name_H-M   'P 1'
#
loop_
_entity.id
_entity.type
_entity.pdbx_description
1 polymer ?
#
loop_
_entity_poly.entity_id
_entity_poly.type
_entity_poly.pdbx_seq_one_letter_code
_entity_poly.pdbx_strand_id
1 'polypeptide(L)'
;DFMFQLTEEEYENLKSQIATSSSEHGGRRYLPYVFTEQGLYMLSSVLKSQIAIEVSISIMRTFTKIREFSMHYNTLARQIMELEKKHNKKFKEVFERLDSIVEETQKTDEKIMGFIRE
;
A
#
# COMPACT_ATOMS: atom_id res chain seq x y z
N ASP A 1 4.58 14.21 -18.71
CA ASP A 1 4.84 13.20 -17.64
C ASP A 1 5.04 13.84 -16.27
N PHE A 2 5.95 14.79 -16.11
CA PHE A 2 6.23 15.42 -14.80
C PHE A 2 5.57 16.79 -14.58
N MET A 3 4.74 17.20 -15.52
CA MET A 3 3.99 18.44 -15.48
C MET A 3 2.64 18.23 -16.14
N PHE A 4 1.65 18.98 -15.69
CA PHE A 4 0.32 19.07 -16.31
C PHE A 4 -0.13 20.53 -16.38
N GLN A 5 -1.03 20.81 -17.30
CA GLN A 5 -1.59 22.14 -17.47
C GLN A 5 -2.79 22.30 -16.54
N LEU A 6 -2.88 23.44 -15.85
CA LEU A 6 -4.05 23.74 -15.03
C LEU A 6 -5.29 23.94 -15.89
N THR A 7 -6.45 23.68 -15.30
CA THR A 7 -7.73 24.13 -15.84
C THR A 7 -7.93 25.63 -15.62
N GLU A 8 -8.87 26.22 -16.34
CA GLU A 8 -9.18 27.65 -16.22
C GLU A 8 -9.70 28.00 -14.82
N GLU A 9 -10.53 27.13 -14.22
CA GLU A 9 -11.06 27.30 -12.87
C GLU A 9 -9.96 27.24 -11.80
N GLU A 10 -9.06 26.26 -11.89
CA GLU A 10 -7.91 26.16 -10.98
C GLU A 10 -6.98 27.37 -11.11
N TYR A 11 -6.77 27.84 -12.34
CA TYR A 11 -5.93 28.99 -12.60
C TYR A 11 -6.51 30.28 -12.01
N GLU A 12 -7.79 30.56 -12.22
CA GLU A 12 -8.43 31.76 -11.68
C GLU A 12 -8.41 31.78 -10.13
N ASN A 13 -8.51 30.63 -9.48
CA ASN A 13 -8.36 30.52 -8.02
C ASN A 13 -6.92 30.79 -7.54
N LEU A 14 -5.91 30.41 -8.32
CA LEU A 14 -4.49 30.60 -7.99
C LEU A 14 -3.93 31.96 -8.44
N LYS A 15 -4.69 32.70 -9.24
CA LYS A 15 -4.27 33.97 -9.81
C LYS A 15 -4.30 35.07 -8.76
N SER A 16 -3.16 35.72 -8.57
CA SER A 16 -3.09 36.90 -7.70
C SER A 16 -3.95 38.03 -8.28
N GLN A 17 -4.87 38.55 -7.49
CA GLN A 17 -5.77 39.66 -7.87
C GLN A 17 -5.02 40.98 -8.12
N ILE A 18 -3.82 41.15 -7.56
CA ILE A 18 -3.08 42.42 -7.56
C ILE A 18 -1.81 42.34 -8.41
N ALA A 19 -1.14 41.18 -8.43
CA ALA A 19 0.18 41.01 -9.06
C ALA A 19 0.12 40.39 -10.47
N THR A 20 -1.03 40.39 -11.13
CA THR A 20 -1.17 39.88 -12.50
C THR A 20 -1.63 40.95 -13.49
N SER A 21 -1.16 40.84 -14.73
CA SER A 21 -1.58 41.70 -15.82
C SER A 21 -3.06 41.50 -16.13
N SER A 22 -3.76 42.59 -16.45
CA SER A 22 -5.15 42.51 -16.87
C SER A 22 -5.27 41.74 -18.19
N SER A 23 -6.37 40.98 -18.34
CA SER A 23 -6.62 40.18 -19.54
C SER A 23 -6.61 41.02 -20.82
N GLU A 24 -6.95 42.31 -20.70
CA GLU A 24 -7.03 43.26 -21.80
C GLU A 24 -5.67 43.82 -22.27
N HIS A 25 -4.69 43.95 -21.36
CA HIS A 25 -3.41 44.62 -21.66
C HIS A 25 -2.18 43.69 -21.70
N GLY A 26 -2.37 42.37 -21.53
CA GLY A 26 -1.28 41.41 -21.62
C GLY A 26 -1.37 40.24 -20.65
N GLY A 27 -2.57 39.71 -20.41
CA GLY A 27 -2.77 38.47 -19.66
C GLY A 27 -2.02 37.28 -20.30
N ARG A 28 -1.80 36.21 -19.52
CA ARG A 28 -1.23 34.97 -20.07
C ARG A 28 -2.14 34.43 -21.17
N ARG A 29 -1.54 34.13 -22.33
CA ARG A 29 -2.25 33.53 -23.48
C ARG A 29 -2.49 32.02 -23.34
N TYR A 30 -1.74 31.36 -22.45
CA TYR A 30 -1.83 29.93 -22.20
C TYR A 30 -1.87 29.66 -20.70
N LEU A 31 -2.67 28.67 -20.30
CA LEU A 31 -2.75 28.21 -18.91
C LEU A 31 -1.37 27.70 -18.46
N PRO A 32 -0.97 27.98 -17.22
CA PRO A 32 0.34 27.58 -16.73
C PRO A 32 0.44 26.07 -16.57
N TYR A 33 1.65 25.55 -16.78
CA TYR A 33 2.00 24.19 -16.39
C TYR A 33 2.52 24.17 -14.96
N VAL A 34 2.08 23.19 -14.19
CA VAL A 34 2.53 22.92 -12.83
C VAL A 34 3.19 21.54 -12.78
N PHE A 35 4.13 21.38 -11.84
CA PHE A 35 4.83 20.12 -11.67
C PHE A 35 3.97 19.09 -10.93
N THR A 36 4.10 17.84 -11.33
CA THR A 36 3.60 16.71 -10.53
C THR A 36 4.51 16.49 -9.33
N GLU A 37 4.11 15.62 -8.41
CA GLU A 37 4.93 15.23 -7.26
C GLU A 37 6.32 14.73 -7.70
N GLN A 38 6.38 13.87 -8.72
CA GLN A 38 7.66 13.38 -9.24
C GLN A 38 8.47 14.50 -9.92
N GLY A 39 7.81 15.47 -10.55
CA GLY A 39 8.45 16.66 -11.10
C GLY A 39 9.05 17.57 -10.03
N LEU A 40 8.38 17.69 -8.87
CA LEU A 40 8.89 18.43 -7.71
C LEU A 40 10.20 17.82 -7.20
N TYR A 41 10.30 16.48 -7.18
CA TYR A 41 11.52 15.80 -6.75
C TYR A 41 12.71 16.19 -7.62
N MET A 42 12.54 16.20 -8.95
CA MET A 42 13.60 16.63 -9.87
C MET A 42 13.94 18.11 -9.69
N LEU A 43 12.94 18.97 -9.52
CA LEU A 43 13.14 20.41 -9.32
C LEU A 43 13.94 20.71 -8.05
N SER A 44 13.66 19.98 -6.96
CA SER A 44 14.36 20.15 -5.68
C SER A 44 15.87 19.88 -5.77
N SER A 45 16.30 19.10 -6.75
CA SER A 45 17.73 18.80 -6.98
C SER A 45 18.49 19.91 -7.70
N VAL A 46 17.78 20.77 -8.46
CA VAL A 46 18.38 21.82 -9.30
C VAL A 46 18.28 23.20 -8.63
N LEU A 47 17.23 23.44 -7.84
CA LEU A 47 17.03 24.71 -7.16
C LEU A 47 17.99 24.89 -5.97
N LYS A 48 18.47 26.13 -5.80
CA LYS A 48 19.39 26.53 -4.72
C LYS A 48 18.69 27.17 -3.51
N SER A 49 17.36 27.09 -3.42
CA SER A 49 16.63 27.68 -2.29
C SER A 49 16.74 26.80 -1.04
N GLN A 50 16.66 27.42 0.14
CA GLN A 50 16.70 26.69 1.41
C GLN A 50 15.61 25.62 1.48
N ILE A 51 14.40 25.96 1.01
CA ILE A 51 13.26 25.04 0.93
C ILE A 51 13.58 23.84 0.03
N ALA A 52 14.19 24.06 -1.15
CA ALA A 52 14.52 22.98 -2.07
C ALA A 52 15.55 22.00 -1.47
N ILE A 53 16.55 22.53 -0.75
CA ILE A 53 17.55 21.73 -0.04
C ILE A 53 16.89 20.84 1.02
N GLU A 54 15.99 21.41 1.83
CA GLU A 54 15.27 20.66 2.88
C GLU A 54 14.36 19.56 2.32
N VAL A 55 13.66 19.85 1.22
CA VAL A 55 12.83 18.88 0.52
C VAL A 55 13.68 17.73 -0.02
N SER A 56 14.79 18.03 -0.69
CA SER A 56 15.71 17.01 -1.23
C SER A 56 16.26 16.09 -0.12
N ILE A 57 16.66 16.65 1.02
CA ILE A 57 17.10 15.87 2.19
C ILE A 57 15.97 14.97 2.72
N SER A 58 14.75 15.50 2.81
CA SER A 58 13.58 14.77 3.30
C SER A 58 13.22 13.60 2.37
N ILE A 59 13.30 13.82 1.05
CA ILE A 59 13.11 12.78 0.04
C ILE A 59 14.15 11.66 0.25
N MET A 60 15.44 12.00 0.36
CA MET A 60 16.50 10.99 0.57
C MET A 60 16.30 10.19 1.86
N ARG A 61 15.94 10.86 2.98
CA ARG A 61 15.64 10.17 4.24
C ARG A 61 14.48 9.19 4.11
N THR A 62 13.44 9.59 3.37
CA THR A 62 12.26 8.75 3.13
C THR A 62 12.63 7.52 2.31
N PHE A 63 13.43 7.68 1.26
CA PHE A 63 13.93 6.55 0.46
C PHE A 63 14.78 5.58 1.28
N THR A 64 15.65 6.07 2.18
CA THR A 64 16.44 5.20 3.08
C THR A 64 15.52 4.37 3.98
N LYS A 65 14.52 5.00 4.61
CA LYS A 65 13.54 4.29 5.47
C LYS A 65 12.72 3.26 4.68
N ILE A 66 12.30 3.59 3.47
CA ILE A 66 11.58 2.65 2.59
C ILE A 66 12.47 1.45 2.26
N ARG A 67 13.76 1.69 1.98
CA ARG A 67 14.72 0.61 1.71
C ARG A 67 14.93 -0.28 2.93
N GLU A 68 15.11 0.29 4.11
CA GLU A 68 15.22 -0.46 5.37
C GLU A 68 13.95 -1.29 5.62
N PHE A 69 12.78 -0.67 5.48
CA PHE A 69 11.49 -1.35 5.61
C PHE A 69 11.34 -2.51 4.62
N SER A 70 11.71 -2.32 3.35
CA SER A 70 11.66 -3.36 2.33
C SER A 70 12.59 -4.54 2.65
N MET A 71 13.77 -4.28 3.20
CA MET A 71 14.69 -5.33 3.64
C MET A 71 14.08 -6.15 4.79
N HIS A 72 13.44 -5.50 5.77
CA HIS A 72 12.76 -6.18 6.87
C HIS A 72 11.52 -6.96 6.41
N TYR A 73 10.72 -6.43 5.48
CA TYR A 73 9.52 -7.09 5.00
C TYR A 73 9.80 -8.44 4.35
N ASN A 74 10.90 -8.55 3.59
CA ASN A 74 11.32 -9.84 3.01
C ASN A 74 11.64 -10.90 4.09
N THR A 75 12.22 -10.47 5.21
CA THR A 75 12.51 -11.39 6.33
C THR A 75 11.23 -11.83 7.05
N LEU A 76 10.30 -10.89 7.27
CA LEU A 76 9.02 -11.17 7.92
C LEU A 76 8.12 -12.05 7.03
N ALA A 77 8.03 -11.75 5.74
CA ALA A 77 7.29 -12.57 4.77
C ALA A 77 7.85 -13.99 4.68
N ARG A 78 9.18 -14.16 4.76
CA ARG A 78 9.82 -15.48 4.81
C ARG A 78 9.46 -16.23 6.10
N GLN A 79 9.50 -15.56 7.25
CA GLN A 79 9.12 -16.17 8.54
C GLN A 79 7.65 -16.59 8.57
N ILE A 80 6.74 -15.79 7.99
CA ILE A 80 5.31 -16.14 7.88
C ILE A 80 5.13 -17.36 6.98
N MET A 81 5.78 -17.41 5.81
CA MET A 81 5.73 -18.58 4.92
C MET A 81 6.28 -19.86 5.60
N GLU A 82 7.35 -19.75 6.38
CA GLU A 82 7.89 -20.88 7.14
C GLU A 82 6.94 -21.34 8.24
N LEU A 83 6.28 -20.41 8.95
CA LEU A 83 5.26 -20.73 9.95
C LEU A 83 4.06 -21.43 9.31
N GLU A 84 3.51 -20.92 8.21
CA GLU A 84 2.41 -21.55 7.48
C GLU A 84 2.75 -22.98 7.07
N LYS A 85 3.96 -23.21 6.53
CA LYS A 85 4.43 -24.54 6.14
C LYS A 85 4.56 -25.49 7.34
N LYS A 86 5.05 -25.00 8.49
CA LYS A 86 5.24 -25.82 9.70
C LYS A 86 3.92 -26.18 10.36
N HIS A 87 2.94 -25.27 10.33
CA HIS A 87 1.65 -25.48 10.96
C HIS A 87 0.68 -26.28 10.09
N ASN A 88 0.71 -26.16 8.77
CA ASN A 88 -0.15 -26.97 7.87
C ASN A 88 -0.01 -28.48 8.07
N LYS A 89 1.22 -28.99 8.31
CA LYS A 89 1.43 -30.41 8.61
C LYS A 89 0.77 -30.85 9.92
N LYS A 90 0.88 -30.01 10.96
CA LYS A 90 0.28 -30.31 12.27
C LYS A 90 -1.23 -30.22 12.24
N PHE A 91 -1.78 -29.24 11.51
CA PHE A 91 -3.23 -29.15 11.32
C PHE A 91 -3.77 -30.37 10.61
N LYS A 92 -3.09 -30.85 9.56
CA LYS A 92 -3.51 -32.08 8.86
C LYS A 92 -3.54 -33.30 9.78
N GLU A 93 -2.49 -33.50 10.58
CA GLU A 93 -2.44 -34.63 11.54
C GLU A 93 -3.54 -34.52 12.61
N VAL A 94 -3.82 -33.32 13.12
CA VAL A 94 -4.89 -33.10 14.11
C VAL A 94 -6.27 -33.34 13.51
N PHE A 95 -6.52 -32.87 12.28
CA PHE A 95 -7.78 -33.11 11.58
C PHE A 95 -7.97 -34.59 11.25
N GLU A 96 -6.93 -35.31 10.78
CA GLU A 96 -6.98 -36.76 10.55
C GLU A 96 -7.31 -37.54 11.84
N ARG A 97 -6.78 -37.11 13.00
CA ARG A 97 -7.15 -37.72 14.29
C ARG A 97 -8.57 -37.39 14.72
N LEU A 98 -9.02 -36.15 14.53
CA LEU A 98 -10.40 -35.77 14.84
C LEU A 98 -11.40 -36.54 13.96
N ASP A 99 -11.12 -36.69 12.66
CA ASP A 99 -11.96 -37.45 11.74
C ASP A 99 -12.05 -38.93 12.16
N SER A 100 -10.93 -39.53 12.61
CA SER A 100 -10.94 -40.91 13.11
C SER A 100 -11.79 -41.10 14.38
N ILE A 101 -11.79 -40.11 15.28
CA ILE A 101 -12.61 -40.13 16.51
C ILE A 101 -14.10 -39.91 16.17
N VAL A 102 -14.40 -39.06 15.19
CA VAL A 102 -15.77 -38.84 14.70
C VAL A 102 -16.32 -40.09 14.00
N GLU A 103 -15.51 -40.80 13.22
CA GLU A 103 -15.91 -42.08 12.60
C GLU A 103 -16.11 -43.21 13.63
N GLU A 104 -15.29 -43.26 14.68
CA GLU A 104 -15.44 -44.21 15.79
C GLU A 104 -16.71 -43.96 16.61
N THR A 105 -17.09 -42.69 16.81
CA THR A 105 -18.31 -42.33 17.54
C THR A 105 -19.58 -42.64 16.74
N GLN A 106 -19.59 -42.43 15.42
CA GLN A 106 -20.74 -42.81 14.57
C GLN A 106 -20.98 -44.33 14.52
N LYS A 107 -19.93 -45.16 14.54
CA LYS A 107 -20.06 -46.63 14.61
C LYS A 107 -20.64 -47.13 15.94
N THR A 108 -20.51 -46.36 17.01
CA THR A 108 -21.02 -46.72 18.34
C THR A 108 -22.52 -46.44 18.45
N ASP A 109 -23.03 -45.40 17.77
CA ASP A 109 -24.47 -45.09 17.72
C ASP A 109 -25.29 -46.06 16.85
N GLU A 110 -24.65 -46.79 15.92
CA GLU A 110 -25.35 -47.76 15.05
C GLU A 110 -25.63 -49.13 15.71
N LYS A 111 -25.21 -49.37 16.96
CA LYS A 111 -25.40 -50.68 17.62
C LYS A 111 -26.14 -50.59 18.96
N ILE A 112 -27.47 -50.69 18.84
CA ILE A 112 -28.35 -51.78 19.30
C ILE A 112 -29.66 -51.14 19.81
N MET A 113 -30.75 -51.28 19.06
CA MET A 113 -32.10 -51.22 19.65
C MET A 113 -32.87 -52.47 19.24
N GLY A 114 -32.90 -53.45 20.14
CA GLY A 114 -33.66 -54.69 19.98
C GLY A 114 -33.34 -55.67 21.11
N PHE A 115 -34.37 -56.17 21.79
CA PHE A 115 -34.23 -57.19 22.84
C PHE A 115 -34.04 -58.58 22.23
N ILE A 116 -33.06 -59.31 22.75
CA ILE A 116 -32.88 -60.74 22.47
C ILE A 116 -34.04 -61.48 23.13
N ARG A 117 -34.78 -62.26 22.34
CA ARG A 117 -35.86 -63.13 22.83
C ARG A 117 -35.37 -64.57 22.83
N GLU A 118 -35.57 -65.26 23.96
CA GLU A 118 -35.23 -66.67 24.22
C GLU A 118 -35.82 -67.64 23.19
#